data_AF-A0A254N509-F1
#
_entry.id   AF-A0A254N509-F1
#
_cell.length_a   1.000
_cell.length_b   1.000
_cell.length_c   1.000
_cell.angle_alpha   90.00
_cell.angle_beta   90.00
_cell.angle_gamma   90.00
#
_symmetry.space_group_name_H-M   'P 1'
#
loop_
_entity.id
_entity.type
_entity.pdbx_description
1 polymer ?
#
loop_
_entity_poly.entity_id
_entity_poly.type
_entity_poly.pdbx_seq_one_letter_code
_entity_poly.pdbx_strand_id
1 'polypeptide(L)'
;MRAFLPRWLGGLGGSRPAAWRLHDYPPFPLPHPGCGAALSLAQAEANLAAFTTTLAGRQLALRDWLAQHHGPDASQLAPVDYATALQHWAREHWARLPAFARLPAHAPWPDGGMTGHFIVNSLLADLAASLGEAIRRGQPAWRWGLNLDAADLADGMATARRVVLLADLAEPTPETAEAVLDPAAPVFAAHRFPGSVDFRLLDSWVEMVRGALTAGGLRPAPAAADPNYGQP
;
A
#
# COMPACT_ATOMS: atom_id res chain seq x y z
N MET A 1 0.74 -25.16 -30.61
CA MET A 1 0.55 -23.69 -30.76
C MET A 1 -0.94 -23.38 -30.77
N ARG A 2 -1.32 -22.34 -30.01
CA ARG A 2 -2.62 -21.64 -29.99
C ARG A 2 -3.83 -22.38 -29.41
N ALA A 3 -4.14 -22.07 -28.15
CA ALA A 3 -5.29 -21.22 -27.81
C ALA A 3 -5.31 -20.95 -26.29
N PHE A 4 -4.56 -19.93 -25.85
CA PHE A 4 -4.71 -19.36 -24.51
C PHE A 4 -5.88 -18.36 -24.52
N LEU A 5 -7.04 -18.85 -24.06
CA LEU A 5 -8.09 -18.20 -23.27
C LEU A 5 -8.31 -16.67 -23.44
N PRO A 6 -9.36 -16.26 -24.19
CA PRO A 6 -10.04 -15.00 -23.96
C PRO A 6 -11.05 -15.18 -22.83
N ARG A 7 -10.64 -14.93 -21.57
CA ARG A 7 -11.55 -14.85 -20.41
C ARG A 7 -11.51 -13.49 -19.70
N TRP A 8 -10.86 -12.52 -20.32
CA TRP A 8 -10.72 -11.11 -19.88
C TRP A 8 -11.82 -10.17 -20.42
N LEU A 9 -12.92 -10.73 -20.91
CA LEU A 9 -14.15 -9.99 -21.23
C LEU A 9 -15.23 -10.38 -20.21
N GLY A 10 -15.08 -9.86 -18.99
CA GLY A 10 -16.16 -9.86 -18.03
C GLY A 10 -17.27 -8.93 -18.51
N GLY A 11 -18.41 -9.52 -18.89
CA GLY A 11 -19.72 -8.92 -18.66
C GLY A 11 -20.32 -8.12 -19.81
N LEU A 12 -21.13 -8.82 -20.60
CA LEU A 12 -22.23 -8.24 -21.37
C LEU A 12 -23.16 -7.41 -20.43
N GLY A 13 -23.38 -6.14 -20.75
CA GLY A 13 -24.66 -5.46 -20.51
C GLY A 13 -25.02 -4.94 -19.11
N GLY A 14 -24.12 -4.99 -18.13
CA GLY A 14 -24.37 -4.34 -16.83
C GLY A 14 -23.94 -2.88 -16.83
N SER A 15 -24.83 -1.94 -16.48
CA SER A 15 -24.45 -0.55 -16.23
C SER A 15 -23.29 -0.52 -15.23
N ARG A 16 -22.11 -0.05 -15.66
CA ARG A 16 -20.98 0.16 -14.75
C ARG A 16 -21.45 1.06 -13.62
N PRO A 17 -21.22 0.71 -12.34
CA PRO A 17 -21.65 1.56 -11.24
C PRO A 17 -21.06 2.96 -11.42
N ALA A 18 -21.84 3.99 -11.06
CA ALA A 18 -21.39 5.37 -11.18
C ALA A 18 -20.12 5.58 -10.34
N ALA A 19 -19.10 6.19 -10.96
CA ALA A 19 -17.84 6.43 -10.29
C ALA A 19 -17.98 7.55 -9.24
N TRP A 20 -17.29 7.41 -8.11
CA TRP A 20 -17.14 8.43 -7.10
C TRP A 20 -16.33 9.61 -7.63
N ARG A 21 -16.81 10.82 -7.32
CA ARG A 21 -16.17 12.07 -7.71
C ARG A 21 -15.23 12.54 -6.62
N LEU A 22 -13.94 12.25 -6.79
CA LEU A 22 -12.89 12.61 -5.84
C LEU A 22 -12.37 14.04 -6.00
N HIS A 23 -13.08 14.93 -6.70
CA HIS A 23 -12.63 16.29 -6.98
C HIS A 23 -12.33 17.14 -5.74
N ASP A 24 -13.07 16.94 -4.66
CA ASP A 24 -12.88 17.64 -3.39
C ASP A 24 -11.94 16.89 -2.42
N TYR A 25 -11.46 15.70 -2.80
CA TYR A 25 -10.54 14.95 -1.96
C TYR A 25 -9.16 15.65 -1.95
N PRO A 26 -8.52 15.83 -0.78
CA PRO A 26 -7.28 16.58 -0.69
C PRO A 26 -6.12 15.82 -1.36
N PRO A 27 -5.32 16.48 -2.24
CA PRO A 27 -4.13 15.88 -2.82
C PRO A 27 -3.13 15.43 -1.76
N PHE A 28 -2.52 14.27 -1.95
CA PHE A 28 -1.48 13.76 -1.07
C PHE A 28 -0.14 14.45 -1.37
N PRO A 29 0.48 15.09 -0.36
CA PRO A 29 1.69 15.85 -0.58
C PRO A 29 2.88 14.91 -0.74
N LEU A 30 3.36 14.77 -1.99
CA LEU A 30 4.61 14.12 -2.32
C LEU A 30 5.44 15.09 -3.17
N PRO A 31 6.29 15.93 -2.55
CA PRO A 31 7.08 16.95 -3.24
C PRO A 31 7.92 16.40 -4.41
N HIS A 32 8.38 15.15 -4.28
CA HIS A 32 9.12 14.45 -5.30
C HIS A 32 8.38 13.15 -5.68
N PRO A 33 7.47 13.20 -6.67
CA PRO A 33 6.78 12.01 -7.14
C PRO A 33 7.71 11.09 -7.93
N GLY A 34 7.32 9.81 -8.06
CA GLY A 34 8.01 8.83 -8.89
C GLY A 34 8.47 7.58 -8.13
N CYS A 35 9.29 6.77 -8.81
CA CYS A 35 9.90 5.57 -8.25
C CYS A 35 10.92 5.94 -7.17
N GLY A 36 10.84 5.33 -6.00
CA GLY A 36 11.75 5.62 -4.89
C GLY A 36 13.22 5.35 -5.24
N ALA A 37 13.49 4.27 -5.98
CA ALA A 37 14.85 3.95 -6.47
C ALA A 37 15.46 5.06 -7.34
N ALA A 38 14.63 5.89 -8.00
CA ALA A 38 15.07 7.01 -8.82
C ALA A 38 15.25 8.33 -8.03
N LEU A 39 14.77 8.40 -6.79
CA LEU A 39 14.92 9.58 -5.94
C LEU A 39 16.32 9.65 -5.36
N SER A 40 16.88 10.85 -5.25
CA SER A 40 18.03 11.07 -4.36
C SER A 40 17.63 10.92 -2.89
N LEU A 41 18.60 10.71 -2.00
CA LEU A 41 18.32 10.65 -0.56
C LEU A 41 17.63 11.93 -0.07
N ALA A 42 18.11 13.11 -0.47
CA ALA A 42 17.50 14.39 -0.09
C ALA A 42 16.05 14.53 -0.56
N GLN A 43 15.72 14.01 -1.75
CA GLN A 43 14.33 14.01 -2.25
C GLN A 43 13.44 13.06 -1.44
N ALA A 44 13.96 11.89 -1.07
CA ALA A 44 13.25 10.94 -0.23
C ALA A 44 13.02 11.49 1.19
N GLU A 45 14.01 12.16 1.77
CA GLU A 45 13.88 12.84 3.08
C GLU A 45 12.84 13.96 3.03
N ALA A 46 12.82 14.77 1.96
CA ALA A 46 11.78 15.78 1.76
C ALA A 46 10.37 15.16 1.66
N ASN A 47 10.24 14.00 1.01
CA ASN A 47 8.99 13.25 0.98
C ASN A 47 8.58 12.74 2.37
N LEU A 48 9.51 12.17 3.16
CA LEU A 48 9.23 11.73 4.54
C LEU A 48 8.81 12.89 5.44
N ALA A 49 9.47 14.05 5.32
CA ALA A 49 9.14 15.25 6.08
C ALA A 49 7.71 15.75 5.75
N ALA A 50 7.37 15.83 4.46
CA ALA A 50 6.03 16.21 4.02
C ALA A 50 4.96 15.22 4.48
N PHE A 51 5.24 13.92 4.37
CA PHE A 51 4.38 12.84 4.87
C PHE A 51 4.11 13.01 6.37
N THR A 52 5.17 13.07 7.18
CA THR A 52 5.06 13.10 8.64
C THR A 52 4.34 14.37 9.12
N THR A 53 4.62 15.51 8.49
CA THR A 53 3.99 16.81 8.84
C THR A 53 2.49 16.80 8.59
N THR A 54 2.02 16.08 7.56
CA THR A 54 0.62 16.14 7.14
C THR A 54 -0.21 14.94 7.58
N LEU A 55 0.43 13.84 8.01
CA LEU A 55 -0.20 12.56 8.31
C LEU A 55 -1.46 12.68 9.17
N ALA A 56 -1.39 13.37 10.31
CA ALA A 56 -2.51 13.50 11.24
C ALA A 56 -3.74 14.17 10.58
N GLY A 57 -3.52 15.28 9.87
CA GLY A 57 -4.60 15.97 9.15
C GLY A 57 -5.19 15.13 8.02
N ARG A 58 -4.37 14.32 7.36
CA ARG A 58 -4.82 13.39 6.32
C ARG A 58 -5.62 12.22 6.87
N GLN A 59 -5.23 11.66 8.02
CA GLN A 59 -6.01 10.61 8.68
C GLN A 59 -7.39 11.09 9.12
N LEU A 60 -7.52 12.36 9.54
CA LEU A 60 -8.81 12.98 9.81
C LEU A 60 -9.66 13.12 8.53
N ALA A 61 -9.07 13.64 7.45
CA ALA A 61 -9.76 13.77 6.16
C ALA A 61 -10.23 12.41 5.61
N LEU A 62 -9.40 11.38 5.73
CA LEU A 62 -9.75 10.02 5.33
C LEU A 62 -10.90 9.47 6.17
N ARG A 63 -10.85 9.63 7.50
CA ARG A 63 -11.93 9.16 8.40
C ARG A 63 -13.26 9.82 8.02
N ASP A 64 -13.27 11.13 7.84
CA ASP A 64 -14.47 11.88 7.50
C ASP A 64 -15.00 11.46 6.11
N TRP A 65 -14.10 11.20 5.16
CA TRP A 65 -14.46 10.67 3.84
C TRP A 65 -15.02 9.25 3.93
N LEU A 66 -14.39 8.34 4.67
CA LEU A 66 -14.88 6.97 4.87
C LEU A 66 -16.25 6.96 5.53
N ALA A 67 -16.48 7.81 6.55
CA ALA A 67 -17.78 7.93 7.21
C ALA A 67 -18.91 8.30 6.23
N GLN A 68 -18.64 9.22 5.29
CA GLN A 68 -19.60 9.59 4.23
C GLN A 68 -19.85 8.48 3.21
N HIS A 69 -18.95 7.49 3.13
CA HIS A 69 -18.99 6.39 2.17
C HIS A 69 -19.16 5.02 2.85
N HIS A 70 -19.70 5.00 4.08
CA HIS A 70 -19.96 3.80 4.88
C HIS A 70 -18.73 2.90 5.07
N GLY A 71 -17.54 3.50 5.11
CA GLY A 71 -16.29 2.84 5.43
C GLY A 71 -16.04 2.72 6.94
N PRO A 72 -15.09 1.87 7.35
CA PRO A 72 -14.75 1.68 8.76
C PRO A 72 -13.95 2.86 9.34
N ASP A 73 -14.07 3.06 10.64
CA ASP A 73 -13.26 4.02 11.40
C ASP A 73 -12.13 3.29 12.14
N ALA A 74 -10.89 3.60 11.79
CA ALA A 74 -9.71 3.03 12.42
C ALA A 74 -9.66 3.28 13.92
N SER A 75 -10.24 4.37 14.44
CA SER A 75 -10.24 4.69 15.88
C SER A 75 -11.18 3.82 16.71
N GLN A 76 -12.14 3.15 16.07
CA GLN A 76 -13.19 2.37 16.74
C GLN A 76 -12.94 0.85 16.72
N LEU A 77 -11.92 0.41 15.98
CA LEU A 77 -11.67 -1.01 15.73
C LEU A 77 -10.25 -1.39 16.16
N ALA A 78 -10.08 -2.64 16.61
CA ALA A 78 -8.75 -3.22 16.76
C ALA A 78 -8.05 -3.29 15.38
N PRO A 79 -6.71 -3.25 15.30
CA PRO A 79 -6.03 -3.12 14.00
C PRO A 79 -6.38 -4.21 12.99
N VAL A 80 -6.52 -5.47 13.43
CA VAL A 80 -6.90 -6.59 12.56
C VAL A 80 -8.34 -6.43 12.08
N ASP A 81 -9.28 -6.12 12.97
CA ASP A 81 -10.69 -5.90 12.63
C ASP A 81 -10.87 -4.73 11.66
N TYR A 82 -10.08 -3.66 11.85
CA TYR A 82 -10.03 -2.53 10.93
C TYR A 82 -9.56 -2.97 9.54
N ALA A 83 -8.47 -3.72 9.44
CA ALA A 83 -7.95 -4.22 8.17
C ALA A 83 -8.98 -5.10 7.44
N THR A 84 -9.66 -5.99 8.19
CA THR A 84 -10.73 -6.84 7.66
C THR A 84 -11.90 -6.02 7.13
N ALA A 85 -12.41 -5.08 7.94
CA ALA A 85 -13.52 -4.22 7.56
C ALA A 85 -13.15 -3.34 6.34
N LEU A 86 -11.93 -2.82 6.28
CA LEU A 86 -11.47 -1.96 5.20
C LEU A 86 -11.30 -2.74 3.89
N GLN A 87 -10.76 -3.96 3.96
CA GLN A 87 -10.63 -4.82 2.79
C GLN A 87 -11.99 -5.25 2.25
N HIS A 88 -12.93 -5.59 3.14
CA HIS A 88 -14.31 -5.88 2.76
C HIS A 88 -14.97 -4.69 2.06
N TRP A 89 -14.91 -3.51 2.68
CA TRP A 89 -15.40 -2.27 2.08
C TRP A 89 -14.76 -2.01 0.71
N ALA A 90 -13.45 -2.19 0.57
CA ALA A 90 -12.75 -1.99 -0.70
C ALA A 90 -13.23 -2.97 -1.79
N ARG A 91 -13.47 -4.25 -1.46
CA ARG A 91 -13.98 -5.26 -2.41
C ARG A 91 -15.36 -4.88 -2.96
N GLU A 92 -16.22 -4.32 -2.11
CA GLU A 92 -17.56 -3.88 -2.51
C GLU A 92 -17.53 -2.59 -3.35
N HIS A 93 -16.55 -1.73 -3.10
CA HIS A 93 -16.58 -0.35 -3.59
C HIS A 93 -15.54 0.00 -4.65
N TRP A 94 -14.52 -0.83 -4.90
CA TRP A 94 -13.48 -0.54 -5.91
C TRP A 94 -14.03 -0.29 -7.31
N ALA A 95 -15.13 -0.94 -7.69
CA ALA A 95 -15.77 -0.69 -8.98
C ALA A 95 -16.31 0.75 -9.14
N ARG A 96 -16.55 1.45 -8.02
CA ARG A 96 -16.98 2.85 -7.96
C ARG A 96 -15.79 3.82 -7.95
N LEU A 97 -14.55 3.38 -7.72
CA LEU A 97 -13.43 4.31 -7.82
C LEU A 97 -13.07 4.63 -9.28
N PRO A 98 -12.52 5.84 -9.53
CA PRO A 98 -11.93 6.14 -10.83
C PRO A 98 -10.84 5.12 -11.17
N ALA A 99 -10.90 4.54 -12.37
CA ALA A 99 -9.86 3.63 -12.85
C ALA A 99 -8.52 4.35 -12.97
N PHE A 100 -7.42 3.59 -12.93
CA PHE A 100 -6.09 4.15 -13.22
C PHE A 100 -6.06 4.80 -14.61
N ALA A 101 -5.67 6.07 -14.66
CA ALA A 101 -5.56 6.81 -15.90
C ALA A 101 -4.49 6.21 -16.84
N ARG A 102 -3.42 5.64 -16.27
CA ARG A 102 -2.38 4.87 -16.97
C ARG A 102 -1.79 3.84 -16.03
N LEU A 103 -1.45 2.66 -16.56
CA LEU A 103 -0.67 1.68 -15.81
C LEU A 103 0.75 2.23 -15.60
N PRO A 104 1.24 2.36 -14.36
CA PRO A 104 2.60 2.81 -14.14
C PRO A 104 3.61 1.77 -14.67
N ALA A 105 4.70 2.27 -15.23
CA ALA A 105 5.81 1.47 -15.73
C ALA A 105 6.47 0.67 -14.60
N HIS A 106 6.47 1.24 -13.38
CA HIS A 106 6.90 0.57 -12.17
C HIS A 106 5.66 0.10 -11.38
N ALA A 107 5.53 -1.20 -11.17
CA ALA A 107 4.43 -1.77 -10.39
C ALA A 107 4.69 -1.64 -8.89
N PRO A 108 3.70 -1.35 -8.01
CA PRO A 108 2.33 -0.89 -8.28
C PRO A 108 2.11 0.63 -8.16
N TRP A 109 3.14 1.44 -7.84
CA TRP A 109 2.95 2.86 -7.51
C TRP A 109 2.76 3.77 -8.72
N PRO A 110 2.02 4.88 -8.59
CA PRO A 110 1.76 5.78 -9.70
C PRO A 110 3.02 6.54 -10.14
N ASP A 111 3.24 6.62 -11.45
CA ASP A 111 4.29 7.45 -12.06
C ASP A 111 3.91 8.95 -12.08
N GLY A 112 2.63 9.27 -11.83
CA GLY A 112 2.06 10.62 -11.93
C GLY A 112 1.85 11.29 -10.57
N GLY A 113 1.63 12.61 -10.60
CA GLY A 113 1.24 13.39 -9.42
C GLY A 113 -0.07 12.91 -8.80
N MET A 114 -0.40 13.41 -7.60
CA MET A 114 -1.59 12.95 -6.84
C MET A 114 -2.76 13.96 -6.90
N THR A 115 -2.92 14.63 -8.04
CA THR A 115 -3.94 15.68 -8.29
C THR A 115 -4.76 15.39 -9.56
N GLY A 116 -5.88 16.09 -9.72
CA GLY A 116 -6.70 16.03 -10.95
C GLY A 116 -7.12 14.60 -11.30
N HIS A 117 -6.79 14.13 -12.50
CA HIS A 117 -7.11 12.78 -12.96
C HIS A 117 -6.47 11.65 -12.14
N PHE A 118 -5.44 11.96 -11.34
CA PHE A 118 -4.72 10.99 -10.51
C PHE A 118 -5.09 11.09 -9.03
N ILE A 119 -6.13 11.86 -8.68
CA ILE A 119 -6.52 12.09 -7.29
C ILE A 119 -6.88 10.79 -6.53
N VAL A 120 -7.30 9.75 -7.24
CA VAL A 120 -7.53 8.41 -6.66
C VAL A 120 -6.29 7.88 -5.94
N ASN A 121 -5.09 8.22 -6.40
CA ASN A 121 -3.84 7.83 -5.75
C ASN A 121 -3.68 8.46 -4.37
N SER A 122 -4.22 9.66 -4.15
CA SER A 122 -4.23 10.29 -2.83
C SER A 122 -5.06 9.51 -1.83
N LEU A 123 -6.27 9.08 -2.24
CA LEU A 123 -7.13 8.24 -1.41
C LEU A 123 -6.45 6.90 -1.10
N LEU A 124 -5.87 6.24 -2.10
CA LEU A 124 -5.15 4.98 -1.91
C LEU A 124 -3.95 5.13 -0.96
N ALA A 125 -3.20 6.22 -1.08
CA ALA A 125 -2.08 6.53 -0.19
C ALA A 125 -2.55 6.77 1.26
N ASP A 126 -3.69 7.45 1.46
CA ASP A 126 -4.26 7.64 2.79
C ASP A 126 -4.77 6.35 3.42
N LEU A 127 -5.44 5.50 2.63
CA LEU A 127 -5.88 4.17 3.07
C LEU A 127 -4.70 3.31 3.52
N ALA A 128 -3.61 3.30 2.73
CA ALA A 128 -2.37 2.62 3.08
C ALA A 128 -1.73 3.20 4.36
N ALA A 129 -1.64 4.52 4.46
CA ALA A 129 -1.15 5.19 5.67
C ALA A 129 -2.01 4.85 6.89
N SER A 130 -3.33 4.70 6.72
CA SER A 130 -4.25 4.32 7.79
C SER A 130 -4.05 2.89 8.29
N LEU A 131 -3.77 1.94 7.39
CA LEU A 131 -3.34 0.59 7.77
C LEU A 131 -2.01 0.63 8.53
N GLY A 132 -1.07 1.46 8.09
CA GLY A 132 0.20 1.66 8.79
C GLY A 132 0.03 2.25 10.20
N GLU A 133 -0.84 3.25 10.36
CA GLU A 133 -1.18 3.81 11.68
C GLU A 133 -1.87 2.79 12.59
N ALA A 134 -2.74 1.93 12.04
CA ALA A 134 -3.35 0.84 12.79
C ALA A 134 -2.29 -0.15 13.30
N ILE A 135 -1.30 -0.50 12.47
CA ILE A 135 -0.14 -1.32 12.88
C ILE A 135 0.63 -0.63 14.00
N ARG A 136 1.02 0.65 13.83
CA ARG A 136 1.79 1.40 14.83
C ARG A 136 1.08 1.49 16.18
N ARG A 137 -0.25 1.64 16.17
CA ARG A 137 -1.05 1.65 17.40
C ARG A 137 -1.05 0.30 18.11
N GLY A 138 -1.08 -0.80 17.37
CA GLY A 138 -1.07 -2.15 17.94
C GLY A 138 0.33 -2.68 18.25
N GLN A 139 1.37 -2.16 17.60
CA GLN A 139 2.76 -2.54 17.78
C GLN A 139 3.68 -1.30 17.66
N PRO A 140 3.96 -0.60 18.77
CA PRO A 140 4.71 0.66 18.77
C PRO A 140 6.17 0.56 18.31
N ALA A 141 6.72 -0.65 18.18
CA ALA A 141 8.05 -0.87 17.60
C ALA A 141 8.13 -0.43 16.12
N TRP A 142 6.99 -0.42 15.42
CA TRP A 142 6.94 0.11 14.06
C TRP A 142 6.95 1.63 14.04
N ARG A 143 7.72 2.20 13.13
CA ARG A 143 7.81 3.64 12.87
C ARG A 143 7.80 3.92 11.37
N TRP A 144 7.29 5.09 10.99
CA TRP A 144 7.46 5.57 9.62
C TRP A 144 8.92 5.96 9.39
N GLY A 145 9.47 5.58 8.23
CA GLY A 145 10.84 5.90 7.85
C GLY A 145 11.05 5.70 6.36
N LEU A 146 12.30 5.82 5.92
CA LEU A 146 12.70 5.51 4.55
C LEU A 146 13.27 4.10 4.49
N ASN A 147 12.89 3.34 3.47
CA ASN A 147 13.61 2.11 3.16
C ASN A 147 15.00 2.46 2.63
N LEU A 148 16.03 2.28 3.46
CA LEU A 148 17.44 2.50 3.12
C LEU A 148 18.25 1.20 3.16
N ASP A 149 17.58 0.05 3.17
CA ASP A 149 18.25 -1.25 3.12
C ASP A 149 19.15 -1.35 1.89
N ALA A 150 20.38 -1.82 2.10
CA ALA A 150 21.41 -1.80 1.07
C ALA A 150 21.12 -2.80 -0.04
N ALA A 151 20.53 -3.95 0.27
CA ALA A 151 20.13 -4.94 -0.72
C ALA A 151 18.96 -4.42 -1.55
N ASP A 152 17.94 -3.82 -0.92
CA ASP A 152 16.82 -3.21 -1.65
C ASP A 152 17.28 -2.09 -2.59
N LEU A 153 18.27 -1.29 -2.16
CA LEU A 153 18.89 -0.27 -3.01
C LEU A 153 19.68 -0.87 -4.18
N ALA A 154 20.46 -1.93 -3.94
CA ALA A 154 21.29 -2.58 -4.94
C ALA A 154 20.46 -3.32 -6.00
N ASP A 155 19.39 -3.98 -5.56
CA ASP A 155 18.46 -4.72 -6.42
C ASP A 155 17.46 -3.80 -7.14
N GLY A 156 17.50 -2.49 -6.84
CA GLY A 156 16.56 -1.52 -7.41
C GLY A 156 15.12 -1.83 -7.01
N MET A 157 14.93 -2.39 -5.82
CA MET A 157 13.62 -2.71 -5.28
C MET A 157 12.79 -1.44 -5.24
N ALA A 158 11.55 -1.55 -5.70
CA ALA A 158 10.75 -0.36 -5.90
C ALA A 158 10.22 0.24 -4.59
N THR A 159 10.38 -0.48 -3.47
CA THR A 159 10.27 0.02 -2.09
C THR A 159 11.44 0.90 -1.66
N ALA A 160 12.60 0.84 -2.30
CA ALA A 160 13.80 1.59 -1.91
C ALA A 160 13.53 3.09 -1.90
N ARG A 161 14.00 3.79 -0.87
CA ARG A 161 13.80 5.23 -0.60
C ARG A 161 12.34 5.70 -0.55
N ARG A 162 11.38 4.78 -0.43
CA ARG A 162 9.97 5.12 -0.16
C ARG A 162 9.73 5.30 1.33
N VAL A 163 8.69 6.05 1.65
CA VAL A 163 8.14 6.10 3.01
C VAL A 163 7.43 4.77 3.29
N VAL A 164 7.91 4.06 4.30
CA VAL A 164 7.50 2.71 4.70
C VAL A 164 7.42 2.62 6.22
N LEU A 165 6.87 1.53 6.73
CA LEU A 165 7.02 1.15 8.13
C LEU A 165 8.34 0.39 8.30
N LEU A 166 9.09 0.76 9.33
CA LEU A 166 10.34 0.14 9.76
C LEU A 166 10.21 -0.32 11.21
N ALA A 167 10.82 -1.46 11.53
CA ALA A 167 11.00 -1.93 12.90
C ALA A 167 12.38 -2.57 13.03
N ASP A 168 13.06 -2.34 14.15
CA ASP A 168 14.38 -2.95 14.39
C ASP A 168 14.27 -4.48 14.39
N LEU A 169 15.21 -5.15 13.72
CA LEU A 169 15.31 -6.61 13.78
C LEU A 169 15.93 -7.03 15.12
N ALA A 170 15.49 -8.17 15.66
CA ALA A 170 16.10 -8.73 16.87
C ALA A 170 17.56 -9.18 16.61
N GLU A 171 17.85 -9.61 15.38
CA GLU A 171 19.16 -10.07 14.91
C GLU A 171 19.52 -9.34 13.60
N PRO A 172 20.00 -8.08 13.66
CA PRO A 172 20.36 -7.32 12.47
C PRO A 172 21.63 -7.86 11.81
N THR A 173 21.73 -7.76 10.48
CA THR A 173 22.96 -8.00 9.71
C THR A 173 23.53 -6.67 9.18
N PRO A 174 24.78 -6.63 8.68
CA PRO A 174 25.31 -5.44 8.02
C PRO A 174 24.47 -4.98 6.82
N GLU A 175 23.81 -5.90 6.14
CA GLU A 175 22.98 -5.65 4.95
C GLU A 175 21.56 -5.21 5.32
N THR A 176 20.99 -5.80 6.38
CA THR A 176 19.59 -5.57 6.80
C THR A 176 19.51 -5.39 8.32
N ALA A 177 19.29 -4.14 8.73
CA ALA A 177 19.14 -3.79 10.15
C ALA A 177 17.67 -3.72 10.60
N GLU A 178 16.74 -3.50 9.67
CA GLU A 178 15.34 -3.24 9.96
C GLU A 178 14.42 -4.12 9.11
N ALA A 179 13.29 -4.52 9.69
CA ALA A 179 12.18 -5.05 8.92
C ALA A 179 11.53 -3.92 8.13
N VAL A 180 11.32 -4.13 6.84
CA VAL A 180 10.65 -3.17 5.95
C VAL A 180 9.25 -3.67 5.63
N LEU A 181 8.26 -2.79 5.80
CA LEU A 181 6.89 -3.04 5.38
C LEU A 181 6.32 -1.84 4.62
N ASP A 182 5.85 -2.05 3.39
CA ASP A 182 5.16 -1.03 2.60
C ASP A 182 3.64 -1.32 2.53
N PRO A 183 2.80 -0.64 3.35
CA PRO A 183 1.35 -0.79 3.28
C PRO A 183 0.73 -0.32 1.96
N ALA A 184 1.42 0.53 1.18
CA ALA A 184 0.90 1.03 -0.08
C ALA A 184 0.91 -0.05 -1.15
N ALA A 185 1.94 -0.90 -1.19
CA ALA A 185 2.05 -1.95 -2.21
C ALA A 185 0.77 -2.81 -2.36
N PRO A 186 0.23 -3.45 -1.30
CA PRO A 186 -0.98 -4.26 -1.43
C PRO A 186 -2.26 -3.45 -1.68
N VAL A 187 -2.35 -2.20 -1.22
CA VAL A 187 -3.53 -1.34 -1.47
C VAL A 187 -3.59 -0.91 -2.93
N PHE A 188 -2.48 -0.45 -3.49
CA PHE A 188 -2.40 -0.06 -4.90
C PHE A 188 -2.56 -1.28 -5.81
N ALA A 189 -1.96 -2.43 -5.47
CA ALA A 189 -2.14 -3.66 -6.23
C ALA A 189 -3.61 -4.12 -6.26
N ALA A 190 -4.31 -4.06 -5.13
CA ALA A 190 -5.74 -4.37 -5.03
C ALA A 190 -6.61 -3.48 -5.92
N HIS A 191 -6.35 -2.17 -5.95
CA HIS A 191 -7.08 -1.25 -6.82
C HIS A 191 -6.76 -1.50 -8.31
N ARG A 192 -5.51 -1.88 -8.61
CA ARG A 192 -5.07 -2.12 -9.99
C ARG A 192 -5.64 -3.41 -10.54
N PHE A 193 -5.72 -4.42 -9.70
CA PHE A 193 -6.17 -5.77 -10.05
C PHE A 193 -7.25 -6.23 -9.07
N PRO A 194 -8.45 -5.61 -9.06
CA PRO A 194 -9.52 -5.96 -8.13
C PRO A 194 -10.04 -7.40 -8.33
N GLY A 195 -9.70 -8.03 -9.46
CA GLY A 195 -10.00 -9.43 -9.75
C GLY A 195 -8.93 -10.44 -9.30
N SER A 196 -7.78 -10.00 -8.75
CA SER A 196 -6.69 -10.90 -8.39
C SER A 196 -7.08 -11.86 -7.27
N VAL A 197 -6.47 -13.05 -7.27
CA VAL A 197 -6.66 -14.05 -6.20
C VAL A 197 -6.25 -13.45 -4.85
N ASP A 198 -5.11 -12.75 -4.81
CA ASP A 198 -4.59 -12.15 -3.57
C ASP A 198 -5.60 -11.20 -2.93
N PHE A 199 -6.25 -10.37 -3.74
CA PHE A 199 -7.23 -9.42 -3.21
C PHE A 199 -8.59 -10.07 -2.94
N ARG A 200 -9.02 -11.05 -3.74
CA ARG A 200 -10.34 -11.67 -3.60
C ARG A 200 -10.40 -12.77 -2.53
N LEU A 201 -9.29 -13.49 -2.32
CA LEU A 201 -9.27 -14.72 -1.53
C LEU A 201 -8.25 -14.72 -0.38
N LEU A 202 -7.13 -13.99 -0.48
CA LEU A 202 -6.00 -14.15 0.46
C LEU A 202 -5.90 -13.05 1.54
N ASP A 203 -6.97 -12.28 1.79
CA ASP A 203 -7.08 -11.25 2.84
C ASP A 203 -5.75 -10.51 3.15
N SER A 204 -5.03 -10.12 2.09
CA SER A 204 -3.60 -9.72 2.20
C SER A 204 -3.36 -8.52 3.11
N TRP A 205 -4.35 -7.64 3.27
CA TRP A 205 -4.26 -6.52 4.21
C TRP A 205 -4.35 -6.99 5.66
N VAL A 206 -5.21 -7.98 5.93
CA VAL A 206 -5.36 -8.61 7.24
C VAL A 206 -4.10 -9.36 7.62
N GLU A 207 -3.54 -10.17 6.71
CA GLU A 207 -2.30 -10.91 6.96
C GLU A 207 -1.11 -9.98 7.17
N MET A 208 -1.01 -8.90 6.39
CA MET A 208 -0.01 -7.85 6.60
C MET A 208 -0.09 -7.26 8.01
N VAL A 209 -1.28 -6.82 8.43
CA VAL A 209 -1.47 -6.22 9.76
C VAL A 209 -1.22 -7.24 10.85
N ARG A 210 -1.77 -8.45 10.75
CA ARG A 210 -1.56 -9.53 11.72
C ARG A 210 -0.08 -9.87 11.86
N GLY A 211 0.62 -10.06 10.74
CA GLY A 211 2.06 -10.32 10.70
C GLY A 211 2.84 -9.23 11.43
N ALA A 212 2.56 -7.96 11.11
CA ALA A 212 3.22 -6.82 11.75
C ALA A 212 2.97 -6.72 13.27
N LEU A 213 1.79 -7.12 13.76
CA LEU A 213 1.50 -7.16 15.19
C LEU A 213 2.26 -8.27 15.91
N THR A 214 2.33 -9.46 15.30
CA THR A 214 3.07 -10.61 15.85
C THR A 214 4.59 -10.45 15.77
N ALA A 215 5.04 -9.63 14.83
CA ALA A 215 6.44 -9.29 14.56
C ALA A 215 7.13 -8.42 15.62
N GLY A 216 6.48 -8.13 16.77
CA GLY A 216 7.06 -7.39 17.90
C GLY A 216 8.25 -8.04 18.62
N GLY A 217 8.95 -8.95 17.93
CA GLY A 217 10.15 -9.68 18.36
C GLY A 217 10.76 -10.50 17.20
N LEU A 218 10.81 -9.94 15.98
CA LEU A 218 11.15 -10.67 14.75
C LEU A 218 12.53 -11.36 14.80
N ARG A 219 12.50 -12.69 14.85
CA ARG A 219 13.44 -13.53 14.10
C ARG A 219 13.14 -13.38 12.61
N PRO A 220 14.14 -13.35 11.72
CA PRO A 220 13.90 -13.39 10.29
C PRO A 220 13.10 -14.65 9.95
N ALA A 221 12.03 -14.48 9.15
CA ALA A 221 11.51 -15.62 8.41
C ALA A 221 12.66 -16.18 7.58
N PRO A 222 12.92 -17.50 7.57
CA PRO A 222 13.88 -18.06 6.64
C PRO A 222 13.47 -17.59 5.24
N ALA A 223 14.45 -17.04 4.51
CA ALA A 223 14.31 -16.59 3.14
C ALA A 223 13.35 -17.52 2.41
N ALA A 224 12.30 -16.96 1.80
CA ALA A 224 11.41 -17.72 0.94
C ALA A 224 12.30 -18.55 0.03
N ALA A 225 12.29 -19.87 0.23
CA ALA A 225 13.04 -20.78 -0.61
C ALA A 225 12.63 -20.47 -2.04
N ASP A 226 13.62 -20.06 -2.83
CA ASP A 226 13.50 -19.93 -4.27
C ASP A 226 12.73 -21.16 -4.78
N PRO A 227 11.54 -20.99 -5.39
CA PRO A 227 10.79 -22.12 -5.92
C PRO A 227 11.53 -22.86 -7.05
N ASN A 228 12.71 -22.37 -7.47
CA ASN A 228 13.55 -23.00 -8.49
C ASN A 228 14.84 -23.65 -7.98
N TYR A 229 15.09 -23.75 -6.67
CA TYR A 229 16.20 -24.59 -6.18
C TYR A 229 15.78 -26.07 -6.15
N GLY A 230 15.98 -26.75 -7.27
CA GLY A 230 16.00 -28.22 -7.33
C GLY A 230 15.02 -28.85 -8.31
N GLN A 231 15.30 -28.73 -9.61
CA GLN A 231 15.05 -29.82 -10.55
C GLN A 231 16.29 -29.97 -11.46
N PRO A 232 16.73 -31.21 -11.74
CA PRO A 232 17.92 -31.50 -12.54
C PRO A 232 17.79 -31.05 -14.00
#